data_AF-G2DWF5-F1
#
_entry.id   AF-G2DWF5-F1
#
_cell.length_a   1.000
_cell.length_b   1.000
_cell.length_c   1.000
_cell.angle_alpha   90.00
_cell.angle_beta   90.00
_cell.angle_gamma   90.00
#
_symmetry.space_group_name_H-M   'P 1'
#
loop_
_entity.id
_entity.type
_entity.pdbx_description
1 polymer ?
#
loop_
_entity_poly.entity_id
_entity_poly.type
_entity_poly.pdbx_seq_one_letter_code
_entity_poly.pdbx_strand_id
1 'polypeptide(L)'
;MSGSDQIPVSIESSASCSGKPRDYGNARAVLGQIRHALERLIASGEETRIDLNAMPFGPGDLEHLTNCLGTGEVQASVEALGPTRIQETAIPGVWLVDYLNAENQRLTLHIEIANVPQILCPQPQDLALAIDRLDARLDGTPAPNTPPLSS
;
A
#
# COMPACT_ATOMS: atom_id res chain seq x y z
N MET A 1 -10.20 72.92 14.67
CA MET A 1 -10.01 72.31 16.00
C MET A 1 -10.71 70.96 15.91
N SER A 2 -10.07 69.97 15.26
CA SER A 2 -9.17 68.99 15.92
C SER A 2 -9.94 68.28 17.04
N GLY A 3 -10.21 66.99 17.02
CA GLY A 3 -9.72 65.88 16.23
C GLY A 3 -10.01 64.68 17.12
N SER A 4 -10.89 63.77 16.71
CA SER A 4 -11.12 62.55 17.48
C SER A 4 -10.12 61.50 17.03
N ASP A 5 -9.19 61.26 17.95
CA ASP A 5 -8.11 60.30 17.94
C ASP A 5 -8.65 58.89 17.61
N GLN A 6 -8.29 58.38 16.44
CA GLN A 6 -8.49 56.97 16.13
C GLN A 6 -7.39 56.19 16.83
N ILE A 7 -7.75 55.39 17.84
CA ILE A 7 -6.86 54.45 18.48
C ILE A 7 -6.57 53.32 17.47
N PRO A 8 -5.33 53.13 16.96
CA PRO A 8 -5.02 51.95 16.19
C PRO A 8 -4.87 50.76 17.15
N VAL A 9 -5.83 49.83 17.10
CA VAL A 9 -5.67 48.52 17.73
C VAL A 9 -4.67 47.73 16.86
N SER A 10 -3.44 47.57 17.36
CA SER A 10 -2.44 46.70 16.74
C SER A 10 -2.78 45.26 17.07
N ILE A 11 -3.25 44.50 16.07
CA ILE A 11 -3.30 43.04 16.15
C ILE A 11 -1.92 42.55 15.72
N GLU A 12 -1.04 42.31 16.68
CA GLU A 12 0.17 41.51 16.44
C GLU A 12 -0.26 40.05 16.30
N SER A 13 -0.76 39.69 15.11
CA SER A 13 -1.02 38.30 14.76
C SER A 13 0.29 37.66 14.33
N SER A 14 1.13 37.32 15.30
CA SER A 14 2.36 36.56 15.13
C SER A 14 2.05 35.07 14.92
N ALA A 15 1.54 34.74 13.73
CA ALA A 15 1.66 33.43 13.10
C ALA A 15 1.23 33.56 11.63
N SER A 16 2.17 33.88 10.75
CA SER A 16 1.97 33.68 9.31
C SER A 16 2.04 32.18 9.02
N CYS A 17 0.95 31.47 9.28
CA CYS A 17 0.70 30.17 8.69
C CYS A 17 0.05 30.41 7.33
N SER A 18 0.83 30.85 6.34
CA SER A 18 0.44 30.76 4.94
C SER A 18 0.56 29.29 4.50
N GLY A 19 -0.32 28.45 5.06
CA GLY A 19 -0.54 27.11 4.55
C GLY A 19 -1.58 27.22 3.45
N LYS A 20 -1.15 27.15 2.18
CA LYS A 20 -2.06 26.79 1.08
C LYS A 20 -2.87 25.57 1.55
N PRO A 21 -4.21 25.50 1.37
CA PRO A 21 -4.94 24.28 1.67
C PRO A 21 -4.19 23.14 0.99
N ARG A 22 -3.73 22.15 1.77
CA ARG A 22 -3.05 20.99 1.21
C ARG A 22 -4.06 20.30 0.31
N ASP A 23 -3.86 20.45 -0.99
CA ASP A 23 -4.76 19.91 -1.99
C ASP A 23 -4.39 18.44 -2.20
N TYR A 24 -5.03 17.57 -1.41
CA TYR A 24 -4.90 16.13 -1.50
C TYR A 24 -5.66 15.53 -2.70
N GLY A 25 -5.68 16.25 -3.82
CA GLY A 25 -6.50 15.92 -5.00
C GLY A 25 -6.23 14.51 -5.53
N ASN A 26 -4.95 14.12 -5.58
CA ASN A 26 -4.54 12.78 -6.04
C ASN A 26 -4.91 11.69 -5.04
N ALA A 27 -4.74 11.93 -3.75
CA ALA A 27 -5.16 10.98 -2.71
C ALA A 27 -6.69 10.73 -2.76
N ARG A 28 -7.49 11.79 -2.92
CA ARG A 28 -8.95 11.67 -3.07
C ARG A 28 -9.34 10.92 -4.34
N ALA A 29 -8.64 11.14 -5.45
CA ALA A 29 -8.87 10.40 -6.68
C ALA A 29 -8.60 8.90 -6.49
N VAL A 30 -7.51 8.54 -5.80
CA VAL A 30 -7.20 7.14 -5.49
C VAL A 30 -8.23 6.52 -4.54
N LEU A 31 -8.65 7.21 -3.49
CA LEU A 31 -9.73 6.74 -2.61
C LEU A 31 -11.04 6.49 -3.41
N GLY A 32 -11.35 7.36 -4.36
CA GLY A 32 -12.45 7.16 -5.29
C GLY A 32 -12.29 5.90 -6.15
N GLN A 33 -11.10 5.68 -6.70
CA GLN A 33 -10.80 4.46 -7.46
C GLN A 33 -10.91 3.19 -6.62
N ILE A 34 -10.39 3.21 -5.38
CA ILE A 34 -10.49 2.10 -4.42
C ILE A 34 -11.97 1.77 -4.16
N ARG A 35 -12.81 2.78 -3.92
CA ARG A 35 -14.25 2.58 -3.72
C ARG A 35 -14.90 1.85 -4.90
N HIS A 36 -14.64 2.29 -6.13
CA HIS A 36 -15.21 1.66 -7.32
C HIS A 36 -14.64 0.25 -7.55
N ALA A 37 -13.34 0.05 -7.24
CA ALA A 37 -12.71 -1.26 -7.32
C ALA A 37 -13.32 -2.25 -6.30
N LEU A 38 -13.63 -1.79 -5.08
CA LEU A 38 -14.31 -2.60 -4.08
C LEU A 38 -15.72 -3.00 -4.54
N GLU A 39 -16.47 -2.09 -5.16
CA GLU A 39 -17.77 -2.41 -5.74
C GLU A 39 -17.66 -3.52 -6.79
N ARG A 40 -16.63 -3.48 -7.65
CA ARG A 40 -16.35 -4.55 -8.62
C ARG A 40 -15.94 -5.86 -7.95
N LEU A 41 -15.04 -5.81 -6.97
CA LEU A 41 -14.61 -6.99 -6.23
C LEU A 41 -15.80 -7.71 -5.58
N ILE A 42 -16.72 -6.97 -4.96
CA ILE A 42 -17.91 -7.53 -4.33
C ILE A 42 -18.89 -8.08 -5.37
N ALA A 43 -19.07 -7.39 -6.50
CA ALA A 43 -20.08 -7.76 -7.49
C ALA A 43 -19.66 -8.95 -8.37
N SER A 44 -18.38 -9.05 -8.75
CA SER A 44 -17.89 -10.01 -9.74
C SER A 44 -16.64 -10.79 -9.31
N GLY A 45 -16.01 -10.44 -8.19
CA GLY A 45 -14.71 -10.97 -7.80
C GLY A 45 -13.55 -10.38 -8.62
N GLU A 46 -13.78 -9.30 -9.37
CA GLU A 46 -12.75 -8.66 -10.18
C GLU A 46 -11.76 -7.90 -9.29
N GLU A 47 -10.52 -8.39 -9.27
CA GLU A 47 -9.41 -7.77 -8.55
C GLU A 47 -8.88 -6.56 -9.32
N THR A 48 -8.40 -5.54 -8.60
CA THR A 48 -7.83 -4.32 -9.21
C THR A 48 -6.51 -3.97 -8.55
N ARG A 49 -5.52 -3.58 -9.35
CA ARG A 49 -4.24 -3.03 -8.88
C ARG A 49 -4.14 -1.57 -9.30
N ILE A 50 -3.78 -0.69 -8.36
CA ILE A 50 -3.58 0.73 -8.56
C ILE A 50 -2.10 1.03 -8.28
N ASP A 51 -1.37 1.50 -9.29
CA ASP A 51 0.01 1.93 -9.11
C ASP A 51 0.08 3.37 -8.60
N LEU A 52 0.64 3.55 -7.40
CA LEU A 52 0.77 4.87 -6.79
C LEU A 52 1.94 5.66 -7.39
N ASN A 53 2.93 5.03 -8.01
CA ASN A 53 4.01 5.75 -8.69
C ASN A 53 3.60 6.32 -10.04
N ALA A 54 2.53 5.79 -10.64
CA ALA A 54 1.98 6.31 -11.88
C ALA A 54 1.34 7.70 -11.73
N MET A 55 1.12 8.17 -10.50
CA MET A 55 0.54 9.48 -10.20
C MET A 55 1.51 10.32 -9.37
N PRO A 56 1.64 11.63 -9.62
CA PRO A 56 2.51 12.50 -8.83
C PRO A 56 1.88 12.76 -7.45
N PHE A 57 2.28 12.02 -6.42
CA PHE A 57 1.88 12.31 -5.05
C PHE A 57 2.64 13.55 -4.54
N GLY A 58 1.89 14.58 -4.14
CA GLY A 58 2.45 15.77 -3.51
C GLY A 58 2.89 15.51 -2.06
N PRO A 59 3.57 16.47 -1.42
CA PRO A 59 3.98 16.36 -0.02
C PRO A 59 2.77 16.12 0.90
N GLY A 60 2.70 14.91 1.48
CA GLY A 60 1.64 14.51 2.41
C GLY A 60 0.43 13.82 1.76
N ASP A 61 0.34 13.70 0.44
CA ASP A 61 -0.76 12.97 -0.22
C ASP A 61 -0.74 11.50 0.14
N LEU A 62 0.45 10.88 0.10
CA LEU A 62 0.61 9.48 0.45
C LEU A 62 0.28 9.24 1.92
N GLU A 63 0.74 10.13 2.80
CA GLU A 63 0.45 10.08 4.23
C GLU A 63 -1.06 10.21 4.49
N HIS A 64 -1.73 11.15 3.81
CA HIS A 64 -3.18 11.29 3.91
C HIS A 64 -3.90 10.03 3.43
N LEU A 65 -3.49 9.47 2.28
CA LEU A 65 -4.04 8.23 1.75
C LEU A 65 -3.87 7.07 2.75
N THR A 66 -2.66 6.83 3.23
CA THR A 66 -2.38 5.74 4.18
C THR A 66 -3.07 5.95 5.53
N ASN A 67 -3.19 7.19 6.01
CA ASN A 67 -3.93 7.49 7.23
C ASN A 67 -5.43 7.24 7.09
N CYS A 68 -6.00 7.55 5.92
CA CYS A 68 -7.40 7.27 5.62
C CYS A 68 -7.69 5.77 5.51
N LEU A 69 -6.77 5.01 4.89
CA LEU A 69 -6.89 3.55 4.76
C LEU A 69 -6.63 2.82 6.07
N GLY A 70 -5.76 3.37 6.92
CA GLY A 70 -5.35 2.77 8.18
C GLY A 70 -4.53 1.49 7.99
N THR A 71 -4.27 0.81 9.11
CA THR A 71 -3.54 -0.46 9.16
C THR A 71 -4.50 -1.55 9.63
N GLY A 72 -4.55 -2.65 8.89
CA GLY A 72 -5.32 -3.83 9.22
C GLY A 72 -4.52 -4.83 10.04
N GLU A 73 -5.04 -6.05 10.12
CA GLU A 73 -4.50 -7.11 10.99
C GLU A 73 -3.46 -7.97 10.27
N VAL A 74 -3.55 -8.08 8.94
CA VAL A 74 -2.72 -9.00 8.17
C VAL A 74 -1.50 -8.29 7.59
N GLN A 75 -0.33 -8.88 7.82
CA GLN A 75 0.94 -8.47 7.22
C GLN A 75 1.67 -9.70 6.70
N ALA A 76 2.29 -9.58 5.53
CA ALA A 76 3.10 -10.62 4.92
C ALA A 76 4.37 -10.02 4.31
N SER A 77 5.43 -10.83 4.27
CA SER A 77 6.67 -10.50 3.57
C SER A 77 6.99 -11.63 2.60
N VAL A 78 7.35 -11.27 1.37
CA VAL A 78 7.75 -12.21 0.32
C VAL A 78 9.17 -11.86 -0.12
N GLU A 79 10.06 -12.83 -0.05
CA GLU A 79 11.43 -12.70 -0.54
C GLU A 79 11.51 -13.22 -1.98
N ALA A 80 11.30 -12.33 -2.96
CA ALA A 80 11.31 -12.67 -4.37
C ALA A 80 12.06 -11.59 -5.17
N LEU A 81 13.35 -11.82 -5.45
CA LEU A 81 14.25 -10.85 -6.11
C LEU A 81 14.39 -9.51 -5.35
N GLY A 82 14.05 -9.51 -4.06
CA GLY A 82 13.94 -8.35 -3.17
C GLY A 82 12.78 -8.56 -2.17
N PRO A 83 12.77 -7.88 -1.02
CA PRO A 83 11.68 -7.99 -0.07
C PRO A 83 10.45 -7.26 -0.60
N THR A 84 9.32 -7.95 -0.68
CA THR A 84 8.01 -7.34 -0.92
C THR A 84 7.22 -7.37 0.37
N ARG A 85 6.81 -6.20 0.86
CA ARG A 85 5.96 -6.08 2.06
C ARG A 85 4.53 -5.89 1.64
N ILE A 86 3.65 -6.69 2.22
CA ILE A 86 2.23 -6.68 1.96
C ILE A 86 1.52 -6.43 3.28
N GLN A 87 0.61 -5.46 3.29
CA GLN A 87 -0.15 -5.10 4.48
C GLN A 87 -1.61 -4.88 4.12
N GLU A 88 -2.51 -5.52 4.84
CA GLU A 88 -3.92 -5.19 4.77
C GLU A 88 -4.16 -3.84 5.46
N THR A 89 -5.06 -3.03 4.89
CA THR A 89 -5.47 -1.77 5.51
C THR A 89 -6.60 -2.02 6.51
N ALA A 90 -7.06 -0.99 7.21
CA ALA A 90 -8.24 -1.13 8.08
C ALA A 90 -9.54 -1.37 7.28
N ILE A 91 -9.49 -1.25 5.95
CA ILE A 91 -10.58 -1.58 5.03
C ILE A 91 -10.31 -2.98 4.46
N PRO A 92 -11.17 -3.99 4.76
CA PRO A 92 -10.98 -5.35 4.29
C PRO A 92 -10.94 -5.44 2.77
N GLY A 93 -10.03 -6.28 2.26
CA GLY A 93 -9.84 -6.45 0.82
C GLY A 93 -9.09 -5.32 0.14
N VAL A 94 -8.59 -4.32 0.89
CA VAL A 94 -7.66 -3.29 0.39
C VAL A 94 -6.29 -3.52 1.01
N TRP A 95 -5.29 -3.68 0.14
CA TRP A 95 -3.94 -4.08 0.49
C TRP A 95 -2.93 -3.08 -0.03
N LEU A 96 -1.92 -2.77 0.77
CA LEU A 96 -0.75 -2.02 0.36
C LEU A 96 0.38 -3.00 0.06
N VAL A 97 0.93 -2.93 -1.16
CA VAL A 97 2.02 -3.81 -1.63
C VAL A 97 3.23 -2.95 -1.98
N ASP A 98 4.28 -3.08 -1.18
CA ASP A 98 5.51 -2.31 -1.25
C ASP A 98 6.66 -3.21 -1.73
N TYR A 99 7.07 -3.01 -2.98
CA TYR A 99 8.19 -3.70 -3.60
C TYR A 99 9.48 -2.96 -3.29
N LEU A 100 10.41 -3.63 -2.63
CA LEU A 100 11.72 -3.09 -2.27
C LEU A 100 12.83 -3.81 -3.05
N ASN A 101 13.97 -3.15 -3.23
CA ASN A 101 15.19 -3.80 -3.69
C ASN A 101 15.94 -4.48 -2.52
N ALA A 102 17.04 -5.17 -2.85
CA ALA A 102 17.90 -5.84 -1.87
C ALA A 102 18.44 -4.87 -0.79
N GLU A 103 18.56 -3.58 -1.10
CA GLU A 103 18.98 -2.52 -0.18
C GLU A 103 17.83 -1.90 0.63
N ASN A 104 16.63 -2.49 0.63
CA ASN A 104 15.41 -1.99 1.30
C ASN A 104 14.93 -0.61 0.82
N GLN A 105 15.25 -0.24 -0.42
CA GLN A 105 14.75 0.97 -1.06
C GLN A 105 13.47 0.65 -1.82
N ARG A 106 12.43 1.47 -1.62
CA ARG A 106 11.14 1.34 -2.32
C ARG A 106 11.31 1.54 -3.81
N LEU A 107 11.11 0.45 -4.55
CA LEU A 107 11.02 0.47 -6.00
C LEU A 107 9.64 0.87 -6.44
N THR A 108 8.62 0.27 -5.84
CA THR A 108 7.24 0.47 -6.28
C THR A 108 6.24 0.27 -5.15
N LEU A 109 5.16 1.05 -5.14
CA LEU A 109 4.09 0.97 -4.15
C LEU A 109 2.75 0.88 -4.86
N HIS A 110 2.01 -0.19 -4.59
CA HIS A 110 0.72 -0.47 -5.17
C HIS A 110 -0.36 -0.57 -4.10
N ILE A 111 -1.60 -0.27 -4.49
CA ILE A 111 -2.78 -0.71 -3.78
C ILE A 111 -3.42 -1.84 -4.56
N GLU A 112 -3.64 -2.97 -3.91
CA GLU A 112 -4.40 -4.09 -4.46
C GLU A 112 -5.76 -4.17 -3.78
N ILE A 113 -6.81 -4.30 -4.59
CA ILE A 113 -8.17 -4.55 -4.15
C ILE A 113 -8.49 -5.99 -4.55
N ALA A 114 -8.36 -6.89 -3.59
CA ALA A 114 -8.45 -8.33 -3.78
C ALA A 114 -8.78 -9.03 -2.46
N ASN A 115 -9.28 -10.27 -2.54
CA ASN A 115 -9.47 -11.09 -1.34
C ASN A 115 -8.13 -11.49 -0.74
N VAL A 116 -7.18 -11.87 -1.60
CA VAL A 116 -5.79 -12.19 -1.24
C VAL A 116 -4.90 -11.59 -2.33
N PRO A 117 -3.86 -10.82 -1.97
CA PRO A 117 -2.90 -10.28 -2.93
C PRO A 117 -2.29 -11.37 -3.81
N GLN A 118 -2.19 -11.09 -5.11
CA GLN A 118 -1.80 -12.09 -6.11
C GLN A 118 -0.43 -12.72 -5.81
N ILE A 119 0.50 -11.95 -5.23
CA ILE A 119 1.84 -12.42 -4.87
C ILE A 119 1.84 -13.50 -3.78
N LEU A 120 0.78 -13.56 -2.96
CA LEU A 120 0.63 -14.57 -1.92
C LEU A 120 0.01 -15.87 -2.45
N CYS A 121 -0.54 -15.86 -3.66
CA CYS A 121 -1.11 -17.04 -4.28
C CYS A 121 0.00 -17.94 -4.86
N PRO A 122 0.00 -19.25 -4.56
CA PRO A 122 0.96 -20.16 -5.15
C PRO A 122 0.78 -20.22 -6.67
N GLN A 123 1.89 -20.25 -7.40
CA GLN A 123 1.83 -20.35 -8.85
C GLN A 123 1.38 -21.76 -9.26
N PRO A 124 0.55 -21.91 -10.32
CA PRO A 124 0.01 -23.21 -10.72
C PRO A 124 1.08 -24.29 -10.96
N GLN A 125 2.25 -23.92 -11.48
CA GLN A 125 3.36 -24.85 -11.70
C GLN A 125 4.01 -25.34 -10.40
N ASP A 126 4.07 -24.51 -9.37
CA ASP A 126 4.58 -24.93 -8.06
C ASP A 126 3.58 -25.84 -7.35
N LEU A 127 2.28 -25.54 -7.50
CA LEU A 127 1.21 -26.36 -6.96
C LEU A 127 1.16 -27.74 -7.64
N ALA A 128 1.40 -27.82 -8.94
CA ALA A 128 1.45 -29.08 -9.68
C ALA A 128 2.56 -30.02 -9.18
N LEU A 129 3.64 -29.48 -8.62
CA LEU A 129 4.76 -30.24 -8.05
C LEU A 129 4.59 -30.52 -6.54
N ALA A 130 3.52 -30.04 -5.91
CA ALA A 130 3.39 -30.06 -4.46
C ALA A 130 3.29 -31.47 -3.88
N ILE A 131 2.53 -32.37 -4.54
CA ILE A 131 2.36 -33.77 -4.12
C ILE A 131 3.69 -34.51 -4.26
N ASP A 132 4.33 -34.45 -5.44
CA ASP A 132 5.62 -35.11 -5.68
C ASP A 132 6.71 -34.65 -4.69
N ARG A 133 6.75 -33.35 -4.37
CA ARG A 133 7.67 -32.79 -3.36
C ARG A 133 7.40 -33.36 -1.96
N LEU A 134 6.14 -33.56 -1.61
CA LEU A 134 5.75 -34.12 -0.32
C LEU A 134 6.10 -35.61 -0.24
N ASP A 135 5.75 -36.38 -1.27
CA ASP A 135 6.02 -37.82 -1.34
C ASP A 135 7.53 -38.11 -1.26
N ALA A 136 8.36 -37.37 -2.00
CA ALA A 136 9.81 -37.49 -1.92
C ALA A 136 10.35 -37.26 -0.50
N ARG A 137 9.76 -36.30 0.24
CA ARG A 137 10.15 -36.00 1.63
C ARG A 137 9.76 -37.13 2.59
N LEU A 138 8.61 -37.76 2.36
CA LEU A 138 8.12 -38.90 3.16
C LEU A 138 8.95 -40.17 2.89
N ASP A 139 9.35 -40.39 1.64
CA ASP A 139 10.18 -41.53 1.23
C ASP A 139 11.67 -41.37 1.60
N GLY A 140 12.05 -40.23 2.19
CA GLY A 140 13.43 -39.92 2.58
C GLY A 140 14.36 -39.62 1.40
N THR A 141 13.81 -39.37 0.21
CA THR A 141 14.59 -39.03 -0.98
C THR A 141 14.72 -37.49 -1.07
N PRO A 142 15.94 -36.91 -1.04
CA PRO A 142 16.08 -35.47 -1.16
C PRO A 142 15.58 -35.01 -2.54
N ALA A 143 14.57 -34.12 -2.54
CA ALA A 143 14.02 -33.55 -3.76
C ALA A 143 15.13 -32.85 -4.57
N PRO A 144 15.17 -33.02 -5.91
CA PRO A 144 16.32 -32.60 -6.72
C PRO A 144 16.56 -31.09 -6.83
N ASN A 145 15.79 -30.21 -6.16
CA ASN A 145 16.00 -28.75 -6.17
C ASN A 145 15.42 -28.09 -4.90
N THR A 146 16.10 -28.23 -3.76
CA THR A 146 15.76 -27.47 -2.54
C THR A 146 16.80 -26.37 -2.33
N PRO A 147 16.48 -25.07 -2.45
CA PRO A 147 17.37 -24.02 -1.96
C PRO A 147 17.52 -24.17 -0.44
N PRO A 148 18.71 -23.91 0.13
CA PRO A 148 18.95 -24.11 1.55
C PRO A 148 18.01 -23.22 2.38
N LEU A 149 17.42 -23.78 3.43
CA LEU A 149 16.72 -23.02 4.45
C LEU A 149 17.75 -22.09 5.11
N SER A 150 17.55 -20.77 5.01
CA SER A 150 18.36 -19.80 5.76
C SER A 150 18.13 -20.01 7.25
N SER A 151 19.22 -20.25 7.98
CA SER A 151 19.29 -20.39 9.44
C SER A 151 19.01 -19.10 10.19
#